data_AF-A0A2T3Q9X5-F1
#
_entry.id   AF-A0A2T3Q9X5-F1
#
_cell.length_a   1.000
_cell.length_b   1.000
_cell.length_c   1.000
_cell.angle_alpha   90.00
_cell.angle_beta   90.00
_cell.angle_gamma   90.00
#
_symmetry.space_group_name_H-M   'P 1'
#
loop_
_entity.id
_entity.type
_entity.pdbx_description
1 polymer ?
#
loop_
_entity_poly.entity_id
_entity_poly.type
_entity_poly.pdbx_seq_one_letter_code
_entity_poly.pdbx_strand_id
1 'polypeptide(L)'
;MRIILLIIGLTLLNGCLSTSINRHETIQPLELFFSPEQTTLTTKQQQALQQFFTTYSYHQLEVLIGPANLSNRFQALLQGQKRIAAIEQLSKQKQIPLHFTFVPQQTADTLIIRQR
;
A
#
# COMPACT_ATOMS: atom_id res chain seq x y z
N MET A 1 -21.69 -47.34 -30.64
CA MET A 1 -22.37 -46.23 -29.95
C MET A 1 -21.95 -45.98 -28.49
N ARG A 2 -21.14 -46.83 -27.82
CA ARG A 2 -20.72 -46.60 -26.41
C ARG A 2 -19.41 -45.83 -26.24
N ILE A 3 -18.53 -45.81 -27.25
CA ILE A 3 -17.18 -45.23 -27.14
C ILE A 3 -17.18 -43.70 -27.34
N ILE A 4 -18.11 -43.17 -28.14
CA ILE A 4 -18.20 -41.72 -28.45
C ILE A 4 -18.61 -40.91 -27.21
N LEU A 5 -19.43 -41.48 -26.32
CA LEU A 5 -19.86 -40.85 -25.08
C LEU A 5 -18.72 -40.67 -24.06
N LEU A 6 -17.68 -41.52 -24.12
CA LEU A 6 -16.54 -41.45 -23.22
C LEU A 6 -15.59 -40.29 -23.59
N ILE A 7 -15.49 -39.96 -24.88
CA ILE A 7 -14.60 -38.89 -25.38
C ILE A 7 -15.17 -37.51 -25.04
N ILE A 8 -16.50 -37.34 -25.06
CA ILE A 8 -17.18 -36.08 -24.70
C ILE A 8 -17.11 -35.83 -23.18
N GLY A 9 -17.13 -36.89 -22.37
CA GLY A 9 -16.95 -36.78 -20.92
C GLY A 9 -15.55 -36.31 -20.52
N LEU A 10 -14.51 -36.72 -21.25
CA LEU A 10 -13.12 -36.34 -20.97
C LEU A 10 -12.76 -34.92 -21.44
N THR A 11 -13.41 -34.38 -22.48
CA THR A 11 -13.18 -32.99 -22.90
C THR A 11 -13.82 -31.95 -21.98
N LEU A 12 -14.85 -32.34 -21.21
CA LEU A 12 -15.47 -31.48 -20.18
C LEU A 12 -14.64 -31.35 -18.89
N LEU A 13 -13.69 -32.26 -18.66
CA LEU A 13 -12.79 -32.22 -17.48
C LEU A 13 -11.55 -31.34 -17.68
N ASN A 14 -11.19 -30.99 -18.92
CA ASN A 14 -10.06 -30.10 -19.23
C ASN A 14 -10.43 -28.61 -19.20
N GLY A 15 -11.68 -28.25 -18.90
CA GLY A 15 -12.13 -26.86 -18.69
C GLY A 15 -11.85 -26.31 -17.28
N CYS A 16 -11.30 -27.11 -16.37
CA CYS A 16 -10.96 -26.70 -15.00
C CYS A 16 -9.46 -26.65 -14.72
N LEU A 17 -8.61 -26.52 -15.74
CA LEU A 17 -7.18 -26.20 -15.56
C LEU A 17 -6.89 -24.70 -15.73
N SER A 18 -7.89 -23.84 -15.55
CA SER A 18 -7.77 -22.39 -15.55
C SER A 18 -8.00 -21.80 -14.15
N THR A 19 -7.58 -22.50 -13.09
CA THR A 19 -7.55 -21.93 -11.73
C THR A 19 -6.15 -21.51 -11.34
N SER A 20 -5.59 -20.55 -12.07
CA SER A 20 -4.65 -19.58 -11.50
C SER A 20 -5.21 -18.15 -11.48
N ILE A 21 -6.52 -18.00 -11.75
CA ILE A 21 -7.30 -16.75 -11.64
C ILE A 21 -7.62 -16.46 -10.16
N ASN A 22 -6.60 -16.50 -9.31
CA ASN A 22 -6.59 -16.03 -7.92
C ASN A 22 -5.12 -15.82 -7.50
N ARG A 23 -4.29 -15.24 -8.38
CA ARG A 23 -3.12 -14.55 -7.87
C ARG A 23 -3.69 -13.31 -7.19
N HIS A 24 -3.79 -13.37 -5.86
CA HIS A 24 -3.73 -12.17 -5.03
C HIS A 24 -2.58 -11.33 -5.59
N GLU A 25 -2.89 -10.27 -6.34
CA GLU A 25 -1.87 -9.29 -6.70
C GLU A 25 -1.37 -8.72 -5.38
N THR A 26 -0.16 -9.10 -5.00
CA THR A 26 0.48 -8.52 -3.83
C THR A 26 0.71 -7.05 -4.10
N ILE A 27 -0.06 -6.20 -3.42
CA ILE A 27 0.08 -4.75 -3.50
C ILE A 27 1.51 -4.40 -3.11
N GLN A 28 2.26 -3.85 -4.07
CA GLN A 28 3.62 -3.40 -3.83
C GLN A 28 3.57 -2.18 -2.91
N PRO A 29 4.27 -2.18 -1.77
CA PRO A 29 4.23 -1.05 -0.86
C PRO A 29 4.84 0.20 -1.52
N LEU A 30 4.25 1.36 -1.24
CA LEU A 30 4.84 2.65 -1.59
C LEU A 30 5.70 3.15 -0.43
N GLU A 31 6.99 3.34 -0.69
CA GLU A 31 7.92 3.94 0.27
C GLU A 31 8.17 5.41 -0.08
N LEU A 32 8.01 6.28 0.93
CA LEU A 32 8.30 7.70 0.85
C LEU A 32 9.44 8.05 1.82
N PHE A 33 10.48 8.67 1.27
CA PHE A 33 11.66 9.10 2.03
C PHE A 33 11.61 10.60 2.32
N PHE A 34 11.75 10.98 3.58
CA PHE A 34 11.76 12.36 4.03
C PHE A 34 13.20 12.77 4.38
N SER A 35 13.50 14.06 4.28
CA SER A 35 14.63 14.61 5.05
C SER A 35 14.22 14.77 6.52
N PRO A 36 15.15 14.77 7.50
CA PRO A 36 14.84 14.81 8.93
C PRO A 36 13.86 15.92 9.35
N GLU A 37 13.99 17.10 8.77
CA GLU A 37 13.13 18.26 9.08
C GLU A 37 11.93 18.41 8.15
N GLN A 38 11.87 17.61 7.08
CA GLN A 38 10.80 17.67 6.10
C GLN A 38 9.49 17.16 6.71
N THR A 39 8.45 17.98 6.60
CA THR A 39 7.11 17.71 7.12
C THR A 39 6.03 17.65 6.05
N THR A 40 6.35 18.16 4.86
CA THR A 40 5.45 18.22 3.70
C THR A 40 5.88 17.22 2.65
N LEU A 41 4.97 16.86 1.74
CA LEU A 41 5.30 16.05 0.58
C LEU A 41 5.96 16.93 -0.49
N THR A 42 7.07 16.48 -1.06
CA THR A 42 7.56 17.05 -2.33
C THR A 42 6.57 16.74 -3.45
N THR A 43 6.65 17.50 -4.55
CA THR A 43 5.82 17.26 -5.74
C THR A 43 5.92 15.82 -6.24
N LYS A 44 7.14 15.24 -6.26
CA LYS A 44 7.37 13.86 -6.70
C LYS A 44 6.67 12.85 -5.78
N GLN A 45 6.76 13.05 -4.46
CA GLN A 45 6.09 12.18 -3.49
C GLN A 45 4.57 12.31 -3.57
N GLN A 46 4.06 13.53 -3.74
CA GLN A 46 2.63 13.77 -3.92
C GLN A 46 2.10 13.06 -5.17
N GLN A 47 2.81 13.15 -6.29
CA GLN A 47 2.43 12.45 -7.52
C GLN A 47 2.44 10.92 -7.34
N ALA A 48 3.51 10.37 -6.74
CA ALA A 48 3.59 8.94 -6.46
C ALA A 48 2.45 8.46 -5.55
N LEU A 49 2.14 9.23 -4.51
CA LEU A 49 1.05 8.94 -3.58
C LEU A 49 -0.33 9.02 -4.26
N GLN A 50 -0.57 10.03 -5.10
CA GLN A 50 -1.81 10.14 -5.88
C GLN A 50 -2.00 8.98 -6.84
N GLN A 51 -0.92 8.55 -7.50
CA GLN A 51 -0.94 7.40 -8.38
C GLN A 51 -1.26 6.13 -7.59
N PHE A 52 -0.59 5.90 -6.46
CA PHE A 52 -0.84 4.76 -5.58
C PHE A 52 -2.30 4.69 -5.12
N PHE A 53 -2.84 5.82 -4.65
CA PHE A 53 -4.24 5.96 -4.24
C PHE A 53 -5.23 5.71 -5.37
N THR A 54 -4.89 6.09 -6.60
CA THR A 54 -5.74 5.82 -7.76
C THR A 54 -5.75 4.32 -8.07
N THR A 55 -4.57 3.68 -8.07
CA THR A 55 -4.42 2.24 -8.34
C THR A 55 -5.10 1.37 -7.28
N TYR A 56 -4.99 1.73 -6.01
CA TYR A 56 -5.43 0.89 -4.88
C TYR A 56 -6.61 1.49 -4.10
N SER A 57 -7.44 2.33 -4.74
CA SER A 57 -8.54 3.09 -4.11
C SER A 57 -9.55 2.27 -3.29
N TYR A 58 -9.78 1.01 -3.64
CA TYR A 58 -10.74 0.12 -2.95
C TYR A 58 -10.10 -0.77 -1.87
N HIS A 59 -8.82 -0.61 -1.59
CA HIS A 59 -8.11 -1.43 -0.60
C HIS A 59 -8.08 -0.75 0.77
N GLN A 60 -8.06 -1.55 1.82
CA GLN A 60 -7.74 -1.06 3.16
C GLN A 60 -6.23 -0.80 3.20
N LEU A 61 -5.86 0.47 3.36
CA LEU A 61 -4.47 0.88 3.37
C LEU A 61 -4.00 1.19 4.81
N GLU A 62 -2.80 0.73 5.12
CA GLU A 62 -2.05 1.07 6.31
C GLU A 62 -0.84 1.92 5.94
N VAL A 63 -0.60 2.95 6.75
CA VAL A 63 0.57 3.81 6.69
C VAL A 63 1.44 3.55 7.91
N LEU A 64 2.62 2.98 7.68
CA LEU A 64 3.65 2.78 8.68
C LEU A 64 4.61 3.98 8.70
N ILE A 65 4.81 4.56 9.87
CA ILE A 65 5.68 5.73 10.04
C ILE A 65 6.86 5.38 10.93
N GLY A 66 8.06 5.52 10.37
CA GLY A 66 9.30 5.48 11.13
C GLY A 66 9.55 6.79 11.91
N PRO A 67 10.42 6.77 12.93
CA PRO A 67 10.83 7.97 13.62
C PRO A 67 11.58 8.93 12.67
N ALA A 68 11.49 10.24 12.90
CA ALA A 68 12.42 11.15 12.23
C ALA A 68 13.83 11.00 12.81
N ASN A 69 14.87 11.15 11.98
CA ASN A 69 16.26 11.06 12.44
C ASN A 69 16.69 12.35 13.18
N LEU A 70 16.09 12.57 14.34
CA LEU A 70 16.38 13.67 15.24
C LEU A 70 16.88 13.13 16.58
N SER A 71 17.84 13.82 17.19
CA SER A 71 18.41 13.44 18.49
C SER A 71 17.38 13.48 19.62
N ASN A 72 16.43 14.41 19.55
CA ASN A 72 15.35 14.52 20.51
C ASN A 72 14.15 13.64 20.12
N ARG A 73 13.83 12.64 20.95
CA ARG A 73 12.73 11.70 20.69
C ARG A 73 11.36 12.35 20.60
N PHE A 74 11.08 13.35 21.43
CA PHE A 74 9.80 14.06 21.39
C PHE A 74 9.66 14.85 20.08
N GLN A 75 10.73 15.53 19.65
CA GLN A 75 10.73 16.20 18.35
C GLN A 75 10.61 15.20 17.20
N ALA A 76 11.27 14.04 17.27
CA ALA A 76 11.13 12.99 16.26
C ALA A 76 9.69 12.50 16.10
N LEU A 77 8.98 12.31 17.22
CA LEU A 77 7.55 11.96 17.21
C LEU A 77 6.68 13.08 16.63
N LEU A 78 6.95 14.33 17.03
CA LEU A 78 6.23 15.49 16.53
C LEU A 78 6.40 15.65 15.01
N GLN A 79 7.61 15.41 14.47
CA GLN A 79 7.82 15.40 13.02
C GLN A 79 7.04 14.27 12.35
N GLY A 80 7.01 13.08 12.93
CA GLY A 80 6.18 11.97 12.44
C GLY A 80 4.71 12.35 12.35
N GLN A 81 4.16 13.02 13.37
CA GLN A 81 2.77 13.49 13.37
C GLN A 81 2.50 14.54 12.28
N LYS A 82 3.45 15.45 12.03
CA LYS A 82 3.32 16.44 10.93
C LYS A 82 3.33 15.77 9.56
N ARG A 83 4.19 14.75 9.36
CA ARG A 83 4.24 13.96 8.12
C ARG A 83 2.93 13.19 7.90
N ILE A 84 2.32 12.64 8.95
CA ILE A 84 0.98 12.05 8.89
C ILE A 84 -0.04 13.06 8.37
N ALA A 85 -0.07 14.27 8.93
CA ALA A 85 -1.04 15.29 8.54
C ALA A 85 -0.97 15.63 7.04
N ALA A 86 0.24 15.66 6.47
CA ALA A 86 0.43 15.92 5.04
C ALA A 86 -0.18 14.80 4.15
N ILE A 87 -0.10 13.54 4.58
CA ILE A 87 -0.69 12.41 3.86
C ILE A 87 -2.21 12.35 4.06
N GLU A 88 -2.65 12.60 5.29
CA GLU A 88 -4.07 12.58 5.65
C GLU A 88 -4.86 13.65 4.88
N GLN A 89 -4.25 14.81 4.62
CA GLN A 89 -4.87 15.83 3.77
C GLN A 89 -5.18 15.28 2.36
N LEU A 90 -4.24 14.58 1.75
CA LEU A 90 -4.43 14.01 0.41
C LEU A 90 -5.42 12.84 0.43
N SER A 91 -5.37 11.99 1.46
CA SER A 91 -6.30 10.86 1.58
C SER A 91 -7.74 11.32 1.77
N LYS A 92 -7.97 12.39 2.57
CA LYS A 92 -9.27 13.04 2.74
C LYS A 92 -9.80 13.59 1.42
N GLN A 93 -8.95 14.27 0.63
CA GLN A 93 -9.34 14.76 -0.70
C GLN A 93 -9.76 13.64 -1.66
N LYS A 94 -9.15 12.46 -1.53
CA LYS A 94 -9.46 11.27 -2.34
C LYS A 94 -10.49 10.33 -1.70
N GLN A 95 -11.00 10.67 -0.52
CA GLN A 95 -11.93 9.84 0.26
C GLN A 95 -11.39 8.42 0.56
N ILE A 96 -10.08 8.29 0.76
CA ILE A 96 -9.44 7.01 1.07
C ILE A 96 -9.19 6.91 2.58
N PRO A 97 -9.81 5.93 3.27
CA PRO A 97 -9.55 5.71 4.69
C PRO A 97 -8.14 5.11 4.87
N LEU A 98 -7.37 5.70 5.78
CA LEU A 98 -6.03 5.22 6.12
C LEU A 98 -5.96 4.83 7.58
N HIS A 99 -5.30 3.71 7.87
CA HIS A 99 -4.88 3.35 9.22
C HIS A 99 -3.42 3.77 9.42
N PHE A 100 -3.12 4.51 10.48
CA PHE A 100 -1.76 4.96 10.75
C PHE A 100 -1.15 4.16 11.91
N THR A 101 0.03 3.62 11.70
CA THR A 101 0.77 2.84 12.71
C THR A 101 2.18 3.42 12.85
N PHE A 102 2.54 3.82 14.07
CA PHE A 102 3.90 4.25 14.37
C PHE A 102 4.80 3.04 14.62
N VAL A 103 5.93 2.97 13.92
CA VAL A 103 6.86 1.83 13.96
C VAL A 103 8.25 2.33 14.35
N PRO A 104 8.62 2.32 15.65
CA PRO A 104 9.88 2.90 16.12
C PRO A 104 11.13 2.15 15.62
N GLN A 105 10.98 0.90 15.18
CA GLN A 105 12.05 0.07 14.66
C GLN A 105 12.21 0.19 13.13
N GLN A 106 11.31 0.90 12.45
CA GLN A 106 11.41 1.15 11.01
C GLN A 106 12.57 2.10 10.71
N THR A 107 13.12 2.02 9.51
CA THR A 107 14.13 2.95 8.99
C THR A 107 13.70 4.39 9.25
N ALA A 108 14.59 5.19 9.82
CA ALA A 108 14.29 6.59 10.11
C ALA A 108 13.95 7.36 8.83
N ASP A 109 13.10 8.38 8.98
CA ASP A 109 12.65 9.24 7.88
C ASP A 109 11.94 8.54 6.72
N THR A 110 11.42 7.34 6.97
CA THR A 110 10.60 6.62 5.99
C THR A 110 9.14 6.56 6.40
N LEU A 111 8.30 6.50 5.39
CA LEU A 111 6.89 6.22 5.51
C LEU A 111 6.51 5.19 4.46
N ILE A 112 5.86 4.11 4.88
CA ILE A 112 5.51 2.98 4.02
C ILE A 112 4.00 2.88 3.97
N ILE A 113 3.44 2.78 2.76
CA ILE A 113 2.01 2.61 2.54
C ILE A 113 1.80 1.25 1.92
N ARG A 114 0.96 0.43 2.54
CA ARG A 114 0.71 -0.95 2.13
C ARG A 114 -0.75 -1.33 2.32
N GLN A 115 -1.14 -2.45 1.74
CA GLN A 115 -2.40 -3.09 2.12
C GLN A 115 -2.33 -3.58 3.56
N ARG A 116 -3.42 -3.35 4.31
CA ARG A 116 -3.59 -3.86 5.67
C ARG A 116 -3.87 -5.36 5.68
#